data_AF-X1C500-F1
#
_entry.id   AF-X1C500-F1
#
_cell.length_a   1.000
_cell.length_b   1.000
_cell.length_c   1.000
_cell.angle_alpha   90.00
_cell.angle_beta   90.00
_cell.angle_gamma   90.00
#
_symmetry.space_group_name_H-M   'P 1'
#
loop_
_entity.id
_entity.type
_entity.pdbx_description
1 polymer ?
#
loop_
_entity_poly.entity_id
_entity_poly.type
_entity_poly.pdbx_seq_one_letter_code
_entity_poly.pdbx_strand_id
1 'polypeptide(L)'
;MIRKQKKRMKEVERSRDMWRKRAENGNTRPAKGAETASRKPAEREEKPKRYWFELSVIVVILKGKLNTSVSFGAISQLLGIFAVSANLWFRQPTHATVINWVHKVGYYELMREKEKADDWVILLDHSIQLGRDKVFVVYGIRQSQIDFSRALRSQDLVTLMVVSKEKWDGEIVRDCLLEVEEQVGKIIYAVGDYGPELKKGLRLAGIKHVHDIGHRIALILEKMYKNDARYQEFLDKLTAIIKQPAQTELAYIIPPRQRKKARYQN
;
A
#
# COMPACT_ATOMS: atom_id res chain seq x y z
N MET A 1 47.18 -37.45 -6.90
CA MET A 1 45.94 -37.14 -6.16
C MET A 1 45.98 -37.50 -4.67
N ILE A 2 46.56 -38.64 -4.27
CA ILE A 2 46.51 -39.16 -2.88
C ILE A 2 47.22 -38.28 -1.82
N ARG A 3 48.31 -37.57 -2.18
CA ARG A 3 49.03 -36.65 -1.25
C ARG A 3 48.20 -35.43 -0.82
N LYS A 4 47.34 -34.89 -1.70
CA LYS A 4 46.48 -33.72 -1.39
C LYS A 4 45.36 -34.09 -0.42
N GLN A 5 44.80 -35.29 -0.55
CA GLN A 5 43.74 -35.78 0.35
C GLN A 5 44.27 -36.08 1.76
N LYS A 6 45.46 -36.71 1.89
CA LYS A 6 46.09 -36.93 3.20
C LYS A 6 46.43 -35.63 3.94
N LYS A 7 46.80 -34.57 3.20
CA LYS A 7 47.09 -33.25 3.79
C LYS A 7 45.83 -32.58 4.35
N ARG A 8 44.72 -32.68 3.62
CA ARG A 8 43.41 -32.13 4.00
C ARG A 8 42.79 -32.87 5.18
N MET A 9 42.97 -34.19 5.29
CA MET A 9 42.57 -34.96 6.47
C MET A 9 43.32 -34.53 7.74
N LYS A 10 44.65 -34.37 7.66
CA LYS A 10 45.46 -33.90 8.81
C LYS A 10 45.09 -32.48 9.25
N GLU A 11 44.65 -31.64 8.33
CA GLU A 11 44.21 -30.27 8.61
C GLU A 11 42.86 -30.25 9.34
N VAL A 12 41.93 -31.13 8.92
CA VAL A 12 40.62 -31.30 9.58
C VAL A 12 40.77 -31.89 10.99
N GLU A 13 41.66 -32.87 11.18
CA GLU A 13 41.96 -33.45 12.51
C GLU A 13 42.54 -32.39 13.46
N ARG A 14 43.51 -31.59 13.01
CA ARG A 14 44.08 -30.48 13.80
C ARG A 14 43.05 -29.43 14.18
N SER A 15 42.14 -29.10 13.25
CA SER A 15 41.06 -28.15 13.51
C SER A 15 40.08 -28.71 14.55
N ARG A 16 39.73 -29.99 14.46
CA ARG A 16 38.84 -30.66 15.42
C ARG A 16 39.44 -30.75 16.83
N ASP A 17 40.73 -31.03 16.94
CA ASP A 17 41.43 -31.09 18.23
C ASP A 17 41.58 -29.69 18.86
N MET A 18 41.75 -28.65 18.05
CA MET A 18 41.71 -27.24 18.51
C MET A 18 40.33 -26.86 19.07
N TRP A 19 39.24 -27.30 18.44
CA TRP A 19 37.88 -27.05 18.93
C TRP A 19 37.58 -27.82 20.21
N ARG A 20 38.08 -29.07 20.36
CA ARG A 20 37.98 -29.83 21.62
C ARG A 20 38.75 -29.17 22.77
N LYS A 21 39.99 -28.72 22.54
CA LYS A 21 40.78 -28.00 23.56
C LYS A 21 40.14 -26.67 23.97
N ARG A 22 39.47 -25.96 23.05
CA ARG A 22 38.70 -24.74 23.38
C ARG A 22 37.44 -25.02 24.18
N ALA A 23 36.78 -26.15 23.94
CA ALA A 23 35.62 -26.57 24.73
C ALA A 23 36.02 -27.01 26.15
N GLU A 24 37.14 -27.72 26.28
CA GLU A 24 37.70 -28.15 27.58
C GLU A 24 38.23 -26.97 28.40
N ASN A 25 38.87 -25.97 27.76
CA ASN A 25 39.34 -24.75 28.42
C ASN A 25 38.24 -23.69 28.65
N GLY A 26 37.03 -23.91 28.13
CA GLY A 26 35.91 -22.98 28.23
C GLY A 26 35.15 -23.02 29.56
N ASN A 27 35.51 -23.93 30.48
CA ASN A 27 34.76 -24.16 31.73
C ASN A 27 35.40 -23.58 33.00
N THR A 28 36.39 -22.70 32.88
CA THR A 28 36.93 -21.92 34.01
C THR A 28 36.79 -20.43 33.75
N ARG A 29 35.74 -19.81 34.31
CA ARG A 29 35.63 -18.35 34.45
C ARG A 29 36.46 -17.90 35.65
N PRO A 30 37.39 -16.93 35.52
CA PRO A 30 37.92 -16.23 36.68
C PRO A 30 36.87 -15.26 37.21
N ALA A 31 36.80 -15.13 38.52
CA ALA A 31 35.92 -14.22 39.25
C ALA A 31 36.55 -12.83 39.42
N LYS A 32 35.69 -11.79 39.45
CA LYS A 32 35.90 -10.39 39.89
C LYS A 32 36.76 -9.54 38.94
N GLY A 33 36.48 -8.27 38.66
CA GLY A 33 35.53 -7.26 39.15
C GLY A 33 35.98 -5.88 38.63
N ALA A 34 35.07 -4.88 38.65
CA ALA A 34 35.22 -3.48 38.20
C ALA A 34 35.25 -3.29 36.67
N GLU A 35 34.39 -2.53 35.99
CA GLU A 35 33.55 -1.40 36.40
C GLU A 35 32.12 -1.60 35.87
N THR A 36 31.16 -1.81 36.76
CA THR A 36 29.74 -1.75 36.41
C THR A 36 29.30 -0.31 36.57
N ALA A 37 29.53 0.53 35.56
CA ALA A 37 28.73 1.73 35.40
C ALA A 37 27.29 1.29 35.20
N SER A 38 26.49 1.43 36.26
CA SER A 38 25.06 1.14 36.31
C SER A 38 24.32 1.92 35.20
N ARG A 39 24.21 1.32 34.02
CA ARG A 39 23.11 1.62 33.11
C ARG A 39 21.94 0.78 33.59
N LYS A 40 20.93 1.45 34.15
CA LYS A 40 19.60 0.90 34.41
C LYS A 40 19.20 0.00 33.23
N PRO A 41 18.59 -1.19 33.45
CA PRO A 41 18.08 -1.97 32.33
C PRO A 41 17.04 -1.10 31.64
N ALA A 42 17.38 -0.57 30.46
CA ALA A 42 16.38 0.00 29.57
C ALA A 42 15.30 -1.06 29.44
N GLU A 43 14.06 -0.67 29.74
CA GLU A 43 12.86 -1.46 29.57
C GLU A 43 13.03 -2.33 28.32
N ARG A 44 13.03 -3.66 28.47
CA ARG A 44 13.22 -4.56 27.32
C ARG A 44 12.11 -4.25 26.33
N GLU A 45 12.45 -3.52 25.27
CA GLU A 45 11.50 -3.12 24.24
C GLU A 45 10.73 -4.35 23.77
N GLU A 46 9.40 -4.25 23.77
CA GLU A 46 8.52 -5.35 23.38
C GLU A 46 8.87 -5.81 21.96
N LYS A 47 9.17 -7.10 21.82
CA LYS A 47 9.38 -7.73 20.51
C LYS A 47 8.11 -8.46 20.11
N PRO A 48 7.56 -8.19 18.91
CA PRO A 48 6.45 -8.98 18.41
C PRO A 48 6.85 -10.46 18.31
N LYS A 49 5.94 -11.35 18.69
CA LYS A 49 6.19 -12.80 18.66
C LYS A 49 6.68 -13.22 17.26
N ARG A 50 7.78 -13.97 17.22
CA ARG A 50 8.39 -14.52 15.99
C ARG A 50 9.04 -13.49 15.06
N TYR A 51 9.31 -12.28 15.53
CA TYR A 51 10.05 -11.25 14.79
C TYR A 51 11.39 -10.92 15.42
N TRP A 52 12.34 -10.52 14.57
CA TRP A 52 13.71 -10.16 14.96
C TRP A 52 13.86 -8.68 15.31
N PHE A 53 12.93 -7.84 14.86
CA PHE A 53 12.97 -6.38 15.02
C PHE A 53 12.17 -5.94 16.24
N GLU A 54 12.68 -4.92 16.91
CA GLU A 54 12.02 -4.25 18.04
C GLU A 54 10.82 -3.44 17.55
N LEU A 55 9.84 -3.24 18.45
CA LEU A 55 8.63 -2.49 18.13
C LEU A 55 8.95 -1.05 17.71
N SER A 56 9.97 -0.42 18.32
CA SER A 56 10.48 0.90 17.95
C SER A 56 10.84 0.98 16.46
N VAL A 57 11.62 0.02 15.97
CA VAL A 57 12.03 -0.09 14.56
C VAL A 57 10.81 -0.27 13.66
N ILE A 58 9.85 -1.12 14.06
CA ILE A 58 8.62 -1.36 13.29
C ILE A 58 7.76 -0.11 13.21
N VAL A 59 7.61 0.63 14.32
CA VAL A 59 6.86 1.89 14.36
C VAL A 59 7.51 2.93 13.45
N VAL A 60 8.84 3.03 13.42
CA VAL A 60 9.56 3.94 12.52
C VAL A 60 9.34 3.55 11.05
N ILE A 61 9.43 2.26 10.73
CA ILE A 61 9.12 1.73 9.40
C ILE A 61 7.71 2.14 8.96
N LEU A 62 6.71 1.91 9.82
CA LEU A 62 5.31 2.20 9.52
C LEU A 62 5.06 3.69 9.39
N LYS A 63 5.52 4.51 10.33
CA LYS A 63 5.41 5.97 10.25
C LYS A 63 6.11 6.53 9.02
N GLY A 64 7.31 6.02 8.73
CA GLY A 64 8.05 6.37 7.53
C GLY A 64 7.22 6.11 6.27
N LYS A 65 6.52 4.96 6.19
CA LYS A 65 5.73 4.66 5.00
C LYS A 65 4.38 5.37 4.93
N LEU A 66 3.67 5.49 6.05
CA LEU A 66 2.29 5.96 6.10
C LEU A 66 2.20 7.50 6.15
N ASN A 67 3.22 8.17 6.68
CA ASN A 67 3.22 9.62 6.82
C ASN A 67 4.07 10.33 5.76
N THR A 68 4.73 9.57 4.87
CA THR A 68 5.60 10.14 3.84
C THR A 68 5.48 9.39 2.50
N SER A 69 5.97 10.01 1.43
CA SER A 69 6.00 9.41 0.09
C SER A 69 7.22 8.51 -0.15
N VAL A 70 7.98 8.16 0.89
CA VAL A 70 9.22 7.38 0.74
C VAL A 70 8.89 5.95 0.26
N SER A 71 9.71 5.44 -0.67
CA SER A 71 9.58 4.07 -1.17
C SER A 71 9.99 3.07 -0.09
N PHE A 72 9.45 1.85 -0.14
CA PHE A 72 9.81 0.82 0.85
C PHE A 72 11.32 0.53 0.87
N GLY A 73 11.99 0.68 -0.29
CA GLY A 73 13.43 0.50 -0.44
C GLY A 73 14.21 1.64 0.18
N ALA A 74 13.77 2.87 -0.04
CA ALA A 74 14.38 4.03 0.58
C ALA A 74 14.23 4.00 2.11
N ILE A 75 13.10 3.54 2.67
CA ILE A 75 12.95 3.34 4.13
C ILE A 75 14.00 2.36 4.66
N SER A 76 14.18 1.23 3.99
CA SER A 76 15.20 0.24 4.33
C SER A 76 16.61 0.86 4.33
N GLN A 77 16.97 1.63 3.30
CA GLN A 77 18.27 2.30 3.21
C GLN A 77 18.47 3.39 4.26
N LEU A 78 17.47 4.24 4.48
CA LEU A 78 17.51 5.28 5.49
C LEU A 78 17.74 4.68 6.89
N LEU A 79 17.06 3.59 7.23
CA LEU A 79 17.30 2.91 8.51
C LEU A 79 18.72 2.36 8.64
N GLY A 80 19.33 1.89 7.55
CA GLY A 80 20.74 1.50 7.54
C GLY A 80 21.67 2.68 7.80
N ILE A 81 21.43 3.82 7.15
CA ILE A 81 22.20 5.05 7.36
C ILE A 81 22.05 5.53 8.81
N PHE A 82 20.83 5.56 9.34
CA PHE A 82 20.56 5.95 10.73
C PHE A 82 21.21 5.00 11.74
N ALA A 83 21.22 3.69 11.47
CA ALA A 83 21.90 2.73 12.34
C ALA A 83 23.39 3.05 12.49
N VAL A 84 24.07 3.35 11.37
CA VAL A 84 25.49 3.72 11.37
C VAL A 84 25.71 5.09 11.98
N SER A 85 24.94 6.11 11.58
CA SER A 85 25.18 7.50 11.99
C SER A 85 24.86 7.75 13.46
N ALA A 86 23.84 7.08 14.02
CA ALA A 86 23.46 7.19 15.41
C ALA A 86 24.10 6.10 16.31
N ASN A 87 25.02 5.29 15.77
CA ASN A 87 25.68 4.18 16.46
C ASN A 87 24.67 3.23 17.13
N LEU A 88 23.56 2.95 16.45
CA LEU A 88 22.50 2.07 16.90
C LEU A 88 22.76 0.63 16.42
N TRP A 89 22.62 -0.32 17.33
CA TRP A 89 22.94 -1.72 17.08
C TRP A 89 21.69 -2.52 16.75
N PHE A 90 21.17 -2.34 15.53
CA PHE A 90 20.11 -3.19 14.99
C PHE A 90 20.39 -3.59 13.54
N ARG A 91 19.87 -4.76 13.15
CA ARG A 91 20.00 -5.23 11.77
C ARG A 91 19.19 -4.33 10.85
N GLN A 92 19.73 -3.96 9.70
CA GLN A 92 18.95 -3.19 8.72
C GLN A 92 17.75 -4.02 8.22
N PRO A 93 16.49 -3.52 8.35
CA PRO A 93 15.32 -4.18 7.79
C PRO A 93 15.40 -4.19 6.27
N THR A 94 14.99 -5.29 5.65
CA THR A 94 14.90 -5.35 4.18
C THR A 94 13.61 -4.69 3.69
N HIS A 95 13.56 -4.28 2.42
CA HIS A 95 12.32 -3.80 1.77
C HIS A 95 11.14 -4.77 1.95
N ALA A 96 11.39 -6.08 1.87
CA ALA A 96 10.36 -7.10 2.09
C ALA A 96 9.80 -7.07 3.52
N THR A 97 10.65 -6.76 4.51
CA THR A 97 10.21 -6.58 5.90
C THR A 97 9.28 -5.38 6.03
N VAL A 98 9.63 -4.25 5.39
CA VAL A 98 8.81 -3.03 5.36
C VAL A 98 7.44 -3.34 4.74
N ILE A 99 7.41 -3.99 3.58
CA ILE A 99 6.15 -4.39 2.92
C ILE A 99 5.30 -5.27 3.83
N ASN A 100 5.88 -6.30 4.45
CA ASN A 100 5.13 -7.24 5.28
C ASN A 100 4.43 -6.52 6.44
N TRP A 101 5.12 -5.61 7.12
CA TRP A 101 4.51 -4.82 8.20
C TRP A 101 3.40 -3.90 7.71
N VAL A 102 3.58 -3.25 6.58
CA VAL A 102 2.53 -2.40 5.97
C VAL A 102 1.32 -3.24 5.58
N HIS A 103 1.52 -4.43 5.00
CA HIS A 103 0.43 -5.36 4.68
C HIS A 103 -0.30 -5.85 5.93
N LYS A 104 0.42 -6.14 7.02
CA LYS A 104 -0.22 -6.53 8.29
C LYS A 104 -1.12 -5.43 8.84
N VAL A 105 -0.65 -4.19 8.81
CA VAL A 105 -1.45 -3.04 9.23
C VAL A 105 -2.66 -2.88 8.31
N GLY A 106 -2.47 -2.92 6.99
CA GLY A 106 -3.58 -2.83 6.04
C GLY A 106 -4.62 -3.95 6.21
N TYR A 107 -4.16 -5.19 6.44
CA TYR A 107 -5.03 -6.33 6.70
C TYR A 107 -5.78 -6.18 8.02
N TYR A 108 -5.10 -5.72 9.08
CA TYR A 108 -5.74 -5.40 10.35
C TYR A 108 -6.81 -4.32 10.19
N GLU A 109 -6.49 -3.22 9.49
CA GLU A 109 -7.43 -2.14 9.23
C GLU A 109 -8.67 -2.61 8.45
N LEU A 110 -8.49 -3.53 7.51
CA LEU A 110 -9.60 -4.13 6.76
C LEU A 110 -10.44 -5.06 7.64
N MET A 111 -9.81 -5.92 8.45
CA MET A 111 -10.49 -6.99 9.20
C MET A 111 -11.00 -6.58 10.57
N ARG A 112 -10.48 -5.49 11.17
CA ARG A 112 -10.96 -5.03 12.48
C ARG A 112 -12.45 -4.72 12.43
N GLU A 113 -13.12 -4.94 13.55
CA GLU A 113 -14.51 -4.54 13.69
C GLU A 113 -14.67 -3.04 13.40
N LYS A 114 -15.75 -2.70 12.71
CA LYS A 114 -16.06 -1.34 12.30
C LYS A 114 -17.14 -0.79 13.23
N GLU A 115 -17.14 0.52 13.43
CA GLU A 115 -18.16 1.18 14.23
C GLU A 115 -19.55 0.95 13.59
N LYS A 116 -20.49 0.43 14.38
CA LYS A 116 -21.88 0.29 13.98
C LYS A 116 -22.62 1.59 14.22
N ALA A 117 -23.20 2.15 13.17
CA ALA A 117 -23.97 3.38 13.25
C ALA A 117 -24.84 3.62 12.01
N ASP A 118 -25.51 4.78 11.96
CA ASP A 118 -26.60 5.05 11.03
C ASP A 118 -26.38 6.26 10.10
N ASP A 119 -25.18 6.87 10.14
CA ASP A 119 -24.84 8.06 9.35
C ASP A 119 -23.79 7.84 8.26
N TRP A 120 -23.54 6.58 7.89
CA TRP A 120 -22.47 6.25 6.96
C TRP A 120 -22.75 6.78 5.56
N VAL A 121 -21.79 7.50 5.03
CA VAL A 121 -21.67 7.86 3.62
C VAL A 121 -20.57 7.02 3.02
N ILE A 122 -20.84 6.34 1.91
CA ILE A 122 -19.85 5.49 1.27
C ILE A 122 -19.30 6.13 -0.01
N LEU A 123 -18.00 5.96 -0.26
CA LEU A 123 -17.35 6.26 -1.52
C LEU A 123 -17.06 4.94 -2.23
N LEU A 124 -17.54 4.81 -3.46
CA LEU A 124 -17.42 3.60 -4.27
C LEU A 124 -16.48 3.85 -5.44
N ASP A 125 -15.52 2.94 -5.62
CA ASP A 125 -14.65 2.96 -6.78
C ASP A 125 -14.33 1.53 -7.25
N HIS A 126 -14.23 1.38 -8.57
CA HIS A 126 -13.66 0.18 -9.20
C HIS A 126 -12.26 0.53 -9.68
N SER A 127 -11.27 -0.06 -9.02
CA SER A 127 -9.87 0.22 -9.32
C SER A 127 -9.29 -0.68 -10.41
N ILE A 128 -7.99 -0.49 -10.62
CA ILE A 128 -7.14 -1.00 -11.69
C ILE A 128 -7.27 -2.53 -11.85
N GLN A 129 -7.22 -2.98 -13.09
CA GLN A 129 -7.25 -4.40 -13.43
C GLN A 129 -5.99 -5.09 -12.89
N LEU A 130 -6.15 -6.01 -11.93
CA LEU A 130 -5.09 -6.86 -11.39
C LEU A 130 -5.08 -8.17 -12.18
N GLY A 131 -4.36 -8.17 -13.31
CA GLY A 131 -4.41 -9.30 -14.25
C GLY A 131 -5.76 -9.37 -14.95
N ARG A 132 -6.61 -10.33 -14.56
CA ARG A 132 -7.99 -10.43 -15.07
C ARG A 132 -9.02 -9.79 -14.16
N ASP A 133 -8.67 -9.62 -12.89
CA ASP A 133 -9.59 -9.14 -11.87
C ASP A 133 -9.73 -7.63 -11.88
N LYS A 134 -10.91 -7.16 -11.47
CA LYS A 134 -11.13 -5.78 -11.05
C LYS A 134 -11.37 -5.76 -9.56
N VAL A 135 -10.76 -4.77 -8.90
CA VAL A 135 -10.92 -4.58 -7.46
C VAL A 135 -11.99 -3.54 -7.21
N PHE A 136 -13.00 -3.91 -6.43
CA PHE A 136 -14.02 -3.01 -5.91
C PHE A 136 -13.64 -2.58 -4.50
N VAL A 137 -13.69 -1.26 -4.25
CA VAL A 137 -13.33 -0.66 -2.98
C VAL A 137 -14.50 0.17 -2.46
N VAL A 138 -14.82 -0.04 -1.19
CA VAL A 138 -15.82 0.73 -0.45
C VAL A 138 -15.12 1.44 0.70
N TYR A 139 -15.05 2.76 0.62
CA TYR A 139 -14.67 3.60 1.74
C TYR A 139 -15.93 4.12 2.43
N GLY A 140 -15.87 4.29 3.75
CA GLY A 140 -16.93 4.87 4.56
C GLY A 140 -16.45 6.12 5.25
N ILE A 141 -17.37 7.05 5.45
CA ILE A 141 -17.18 8.28 6.22
C ILE A 141 -18.41 8.46 7.10
N ARG A 142 -18.22 8.80 8.36
CA ARG A 142 -19.30 9.17 9.28
C ARG A 142 -19.73 10.60 8.98
N GLN A 143 -20.98 10.81 8.57
CA GLN A 143 -21.46 12.15 8.20
C GLN A 143 -21.27 13.16 9.34
N SER A 144 -21.51 12.75 10.59
CA SER A 144 -21.33 13.58 11.79
C SER A 144 -19.88 14.00 12.06
N GLN A 145 -18.89 13.30 11.50
CA GLN A 145 -17.47 13.56 11.72
C GLN A 145 -16.83 14.37 10.58
N ILE A 146 -17.61 14.72 9.55
CA ILE A 146 -17.09 15.47 8.40
C ILE A 146 -16.93 16.94 8.76
N ASP A 147 -15.70 17.42 8.69
CA ASP A 147 -15.39 18.85 8.71
C ASP A 147 -15.48 19.44 7.30
N PHE A 148 -16.59 20.11 7.01
CA PHE A 148 -16.84 20.74 5.71
C PHE A 148 -16.02 22.02 5.46
N SER A 149 -15.24 22.51 6.44
CA SER A 149 -14.37 23.68 6.25
C SER A 149 -13.08 23.36 5.48
N ARG A 150 -12.78 22.07 5.27
CA ARG A 150 -11.58 21.60 4.59
C ARG A 150 -11.91 20.47 3.62
N ALA A 151 -10.97 20.18 2.73
CA ALA A 151 -11.03 18.98 1.91
C ALA A 151 -10.91 17.70 2.77
N LEU A 152 -11.58 16.63 2.29
CA LEU A 152 -11.43 15.28 2.84
C LEU A 152 -9.99 14.81 2.74
N ARG A 153 -9.52 14.15 3.80
CA ARG A 153 -8.20 13.53 3.89
C ARG A 153 -8.34 12.02 4.02
N SER A 154 -7.27 11.30 3.73
CA SER A 154 -7.26 9.83 3.87
C SER A 154 -7.57 9.37 5.30
N GLN A 155 -7.27 10.18 6.32
CA GLN A 155 -7.58 9.89 7.72
C GLN A 155 -9.07 10.00 8.06
N ASP A 156 -9.86 10.69 7.24
CA ASP A 156 -11.31 10.78 7.41
C ASP A 156 -12.02 9.55 6.81
N LEU A 157 -11.30 8.75 6.01
CA LEU A 157 -11.83 7.58 5.33
C LEU A 157 -11.58 6.32 6.15
N VAL A 158 -12.60 5.46 6.23
CA VAL A 158 -12.47 4.11 6.76
C VAL A 158 -12.64 3.13 5.60
N THR A 159 -11.66 2.25 5.38
CA THR A 159 -11.82 1.17 4.40
C THR A 159 -12.82 0.15 4.95
N LEU A 160 -14.01 0.07 4.35
CA LEU A 160 -15.05 -0.86 4.76
C LEU A 160 -14.88 -2.21 4.07
N MET A 161 -14.59 -2.19 2.76
CA MET A 161 -14.47 -3.40 1.98
C MET A 161 -13.48 -3.23 0.82
N VAL A 162 -12.72 -4.30 0.54
CA VAL A 162 -11.87 -4.44 -0.65
C VAL A 162 -12.05 -5.85 -1.18
N VAL A 163 -12.62 -5.98 -2.38
CA VAL A 163 -12.93 -7.28 -2.99
C VAL A 163 -12.42 -7.30 -4.42
N SER A 164 -11.83 -8.43 -4.83
CA SER A 164 -11.34 -8.65 -6.19
C SER A 164 -12.17 -9.73 -6.86
N LYS A 165 -12.67 -9.45 -8.07
CA LYS A 165 -13.39 -10.42 -8.91
C LYS A 165 -13.10 -10.17 -10.38
N GLU A 166 -13.09 -11.23 -11.19
CA GLU A 166 -12.93 -11.13 -12.66
C GLU A 166 -14.11 -10.42 -13.33
N LYS A 167 -15.33 -10.67 -12.83
CA LYS A 167 -16.57 -10.08 -13.35
C LYS A 167 -17.36 -9.43 -12.23
N TRP A 168 -17.96 -8.30 -12.58
CA TRP A 168 -18.84 -7.52 -11.73
C TRP A 168 -20.16 -7.32 -12.44
N ASP A 169 -21.25 -7.55 -11.73
CA ASP A 169 -22.60 -7.19 -12.13
C ASP A 169 -23.30 -6.48 -10.97
N GLY A 170 -24.51 -5.98 -11.20
CA GLY A 170 -25.23 -5.23 -10.17
C GLY A 170 -25.66 -6.08 -8.97
N GLU A 171 -25.92 -7.37 -9.16
CA GLU A 171 -26.29 -8.30 -8.10
C GLU A 171 -25.11 -8.54 -7.15
N ILE A 172 -23.92 -8.77 -7.69
CA ILE A 172 -22.69 -8.89 -6.92
C ILE A 172 -22.42 -7.61 -6.13
N VAL A 173 -22.57 -6.44 -6.78
CA VAL A 173 -22.39 -5.15 -6.09
C VAL A 173 -23.42 -4.99 -4.96
N ARG A 174 -24.69 -5.33 -5.20
CA ARG A 174 -25.73 -5.30 -4.14
C ARG A 174 -25.31 -6.15 -2.95
N ASP A 175 -24.88 -7.39 -3.18
CA ASP A 175 -24.53 -8.31 -2.10
C ASP A 175 -23.36 -7.77 -1.27
N CYS A 176 -22.34 -7.22 -1.92
CA CYS A 176 -21.25 -6.52 -1.23
C CYS A 176 -21.74 -5.34 -0.39
N LEU A 177 -22.68 -4.54 -0.90
CA LEU A 177 -23.22 -3.39 -0.17
C LEU A 177 -24.05 -3.81 1.05
N LEU A 178 -24.84 -4.88 0.94
CA LEU A 178 -25.61 -5.43 2.05
C LEU A 178 -24.70 -6.01 3.14
N GLU A 179 -23.62 -6.68 2.76
CA GLU A 179 -22.59 -7.15 3.71
C GLU A 179 -21.94 -5.97 4.45
N VAL A 180 -21.67 -4.86 3.75
CA VAL A 180 -21.18 -3.64 4.40
C VAL A 180 -22.22 -3.09 5.38
N GLU A 181 -23.49 -3.00 5.01
CA GLU A 181 -24.55 -2.53 5.92
C GLU A 181 -24.73 -3.42 7.15
N GLU A 182 -24.57 -4.74 7.01
CA GLU A 182 -24.60 -5.66 8.14
C GLU A 182 -23.45 -5.40 9.12
N GLN A 183 -22.27 -5.08 8.58
CA GLN A 183 -21.06 -4.79 9.35
C GLN A 183 -21.11 -3.43 10.06
N VAL A 184 -21.53 -2.38 9.36
CA VAL A 184 -21.38 -0.98 9.83
C VAL A 184 -22.71 -0.31 10.20
N GLY A 185 -23.84 -0.92 9.90
CA GLY A 185 -25.16 -0.31 10.01
C GLY A 185 -25.56 0.45 8.75
N LYS A 186 -26.51 1.38 8.89
CA LYS A 186 -27.23 1.98 7.77
C LYS A 186 -26.35 2.92 6.95
N ILE A 187 -26.43 2.81 5.63
CA ILE A 187 -25.80 3.73 4.68
C ILE A 187 -26.83 4.76 4.20
N ILE A 188 -26.52 6.05 4.31
CA ILE A 188 -27.43 7.13 3.89
C ILE A 188 -27.41 7.29 2.37
N TYR A 189 -26.21 7.38 1.80
CA TYR A 189 -26.00 7.49 0.36
C TYR A 189 -24.58 7.06 -0.03
N ALA A 190 -24.43 6.76 -1.31
CA ALA A 190 -23.16 6.43 -1.94
C ALA A 190 -22.74 7.54 -2.91
N VAL A 191 -21.47 7.88 -2.90
CA VAL A 191 -20.82 8.73 -3.90
C VAL A 191 -19.90 7.85 -4.73
N GLY A 192 -19.91 8.03 -6.04
CA GLY A 192 -18.99 7.30 -6.90
C GLY A 192 -19.29 7.53 -8.37
N ASP A 193 -18.52 6.85 -9.21
CA ASP A 193 -18.83 6.80 -10.63
C ASP A 193 -20.17 6.09 -10.87
N TYR A 194 -20.74 6.32 -12.05
CA TYR A 194 -22.03 5.75 -12.42
C TYR A 194 -21.86 4.62 -13.43
N GLY A 195 -20.90 3.73 -13.16
CA GLY A 195 -20.79 2.47 -13.88
C GLY A 195 -22.14 1.72 -13.90
N PRO A 196 -22.52 1.05 -15.01
CA PRO A 196 -23.79 0.32 -15.09
C PRO A 196 -24.00 -0.68 -13.95
N GLU A 197 -22.93 -1.37 -13.57
CA GLU A 197 -22.92 -2.34 -12.46
C GLU A 197 -23.20 -1.66 -11.11
N LEU A 198 -22.48 -0.56 -10.79
CA LEU A 198 -22.69 0.20 -9.57
C LEU A 198 -24.10 0.80 -9.49
N LYS A 199 -24.57 1.39 -10.59
CA LYS A 199 -25.92 1.93 -10.69
C LYS A 199 -26.97 0.87 -10.39
N LYS A 200 -26.82 -0.32 -10.98
CA LYS A 200 -27.75 -1.43 -10.77
C LYS A 200 -27.68 -1.92 -9.33
N GLY A 201 -26.47 -2.12 -8.79
CA GLY A 201 -26.28 -2.59 -7.42
C GLY A 201 -26.82 -1.64 -6.36
N LEU A 202 -26.52 -0.33 -6.46
CA LEU A 202 -27.05 0.69 -5.55
C LEU A 202 -28.58 0.74 -5.58
N ARG A 203 -29.18 0.68 -6.77
CA ARG A 203 -30.64 0.64 -6.92
C ARG A 203 -31.24 -0.60 -6.28
N LEU A 204 -30.62 -1.77 -6.47
CA LEU A 204 -31.09 -3.02 -5.88
C LEU A 204 -30.91 -3.06 -4.36
N ALA A 205 -29.86 -2.41 -3.83
CA ALA A 205 -29.63 -2.26 -2.40
C ALA A 205 -30.51 -1.17 -1.75
N GLY A 206 -31.22 -0.35 -2.54
CA GLY A 206 -32.03 0.76 -2.03
C GLY A 206 -31.21 1.95 -1.52
N ILE A 207 -29.91 2.01 -1.86
CA ILE A 207 -28.99 3.07 -1.44
C ILE A 207 -29.04 4.21 -2.46
N LYS A 208 -29.22 5.43 -1.96
CA LYS A 208 -29.25 6.63 -2.81
C LYS A 208 -27.87 6.88 -3.40
N HIS A 209 -27.82 7.16 -4.70
CA HIS A 209 -26.58 7.51 -5.38
C HIS A 209 -26.46 9.02 -5.57
N VAL A 210 -25.27 9.55 -5.30
CA VAL A 210 -24.85 10.92 -5.58
C VAL A 210 -23.68 10.86 -6.55
N HIS A 211 -23.79 11.56 -7.67
CA HIS A 211 -22.73 11.62 -8.66
C HIS A 211 -21.53 12.41 -8.15
N ASP A 212 -20.32 11.90 -8.43
CA ASP A 212 -19.13 12.74 -8.43
C ASP A 212 -19.30 13.87 -9.46
N ILE A 213 -19.13 15.11 -8.99
CA ILE A 213 -19.25 16.32 -9.81
C ILE A 213 -18.23 16.33 -10.95
N GLY A 214 -17.01 15.85 -10.73
CA GLY A 214 -15.97 15.79 -11.75
C GLY A 214 -16.33 14.84 -12.87
N HIS A 215 -16.82 13.64 -12.51
CA HIS A 215 -17.33 12.68 -13.48
C HIS A 215 -18.57 13.23 -14.21
N ARG A 216 -19.47 13.93 -13.51
CA ARG A 216 -20.66 14.52 -14.12
C ARG A 216 -20.31 15.60 -15.14
N ILE A 217 -19.36 16.49 -14.82
CA ILE A 217 -18.86 17.50 -15.74
C ILE A 217 -18.23 16.84 -16.96
N ALA A 218 -17.41 15.81 -16.76
CA ALA A 218 -16.79 15.07 -17.86
C ALA A 218 -17.82 14.46 -18.82
N LEU A 219 -18.91 13.88 -18.30
CA LEU A 219 -20.00 13.34 -19.12
C LEU A 219 -20.75 14.44 -19.92
N ILE A 220 -20.89 15.63 -19.34
CA ILE A 220 -21.51 16.78 -20.03
C ILE A 220 -20.60 17.23 -21.18
N LEU A 221 -19.31 17.41 -20.90
CA LEU A 221 -18.32 17.78 -21.92
C LEU A 221 -18.23 16.72 -23.03
N GLU A 222 -18.24 15.43 -22.69
CA GLU A 222 -18.27 14.37 -23.68
C GLU A 222 -19.50 14.51 -24.59
N LYS A 223 -20.70 14.68 -24.01
CA LYS A 223 -21.92 14.82 -24.81
C LYS A 223 -21.89 16.03 -25.75
N MET A 224 -21.31 17.15 -25.32
CA MET A 224 -21.21 18.36 -26.13
C MET A 224 -20.23 18.19 -27.29
N TYR A 225 -19.04 17.65 -27.01
CA TYR A 225 -17.92 17.69 -27.95
C TYR A 225 -17.73 16.40 -28.77
N LYS A 226 -18.27 15.26 -28.32
CA LYS A 226 -18.09 13.97 -29.00
C LYS A 226 -18.56 13.99 -30.45
N ASN A 227 -19.62 14.73 -30.75
CA ASN A 227 -20.18 14.84 -32.10
C ASN A 227 -19.97 16.23 -32.72
N ASP A 228 -19.20 17.12 -32.08
CA ASP A 228 -18.90 18.45 -32.61
C ASP A 228 -17.83 18.36 -33.70
N ALA A 229 -18.18 18.75 -34.93
CA ALA A 229 -17.31 18.59 -36.09
C ALA A 229 -15.99 19.37 -35.96
N ARG A 230 -16.05 20.59 -35.41
CA ARG A 230 -14.86 21.44 -35.21
C ARG A 230 -13.91 20.83 -34.19
N TYR A 231 -14.45 20.25 -33.13
CA TYR A 231 -13.68 19.55 -32.11
C TYR A 231 -13.04 18.27 -32.65
N GLN A 232 -13.76 17.48 -33.44
CA GLN A 232 -13.18 16.29 -34.10
C GLN A 232 -12.04 16.66 -35.04
N GLU A 233 -12.21 17.69 -35.87
CA GLU A 233 -11.16 18.18 -36.77
C GLU A 233 -9.92 18.64 -35.98
N PHE A 234 -10.12 19.32 -34.86
CA PHE A 234 -9.03 19.72 -33.97
C PHE A 234 -8.28 18.50 -33.39
N LEU A 235 -9.00 17.47 -32.95
CA LEU A 235 -8.40 16.24 -32.42
C LEU A 235 -7.60 15.47 -33.48
N ASP A 236 -8.09 15.46 -34.73
CA ASP A 236 -7.41 14.83 -35.85
C ASP A 236 -6.10 15.55 -36.17
N LYS A 237 -6.11 16.89 -36.19
CA LYS A 237 -4.90 17.72 -36.33
C LYS A 237 -3.88 17.44 -35.22
N LEU A 238 -4.32 17.40 -33.96
CA LEU A 238 -3.44 17.05 -32.84
C LEU A 238 -2.83 15.65 -32.99
N THR A 239 -3.64 14.67 -33.41
CA THR A 239 -3.17 13.30 -33.63
C THR A 239 -2.16 13.24 -34.77
N ALA A 240 -2.36 14.01 -35.83
CA ALA A 240 -1.42 14.12 -36.95
C ALA A 240 -0.08 14.74 -36.53
N ILE A 241 -0.12 15.84 -35.76
CA ILE A 241 1.08 16.51 -35.23
C ILE A 241 1.91 15.58 -34.33
N ILE A 242 1.27 14.71 -33.54
CA ILE A 242 1.98 13.73 -32.71
C ILE A 242 2.61 12.61 -33.57
N LYS A 243 1.91 12.17 -34.63
CA LYS A 243 2.36 11.06 -35.47
C LYS A 243 3.53 11.42 -36.39
N GLN A 244 3.52 12.61 -36.99
CA GLN A 244 4.50 13.03 -38.00
C GLN A 244 5.97 13.00 -37.51
N PRO A 245 6.34 13.57 -36.35
CA PRO A 245 7.71 13.57 -35.84
C PRO A 245 8.09 12.30 -35.05
N ALA A 246 7.17 11.36 -34.84
CA ALA A 246 7.41 10.19 -33.96
C ALA A 246 8.54 9.26 -34.43
N GLN A 247 8.90 9.31 -35.71
CA GLN A 247 10.00 8.57 -36.31
C GLN A 247 11.06 9.49 -36.93
N THR A 248 11.19 10.71 -36.41
CA THR A 248 12.22 11.67 -36.86
C THR A 248 13.09 12.09 -35.69
N GLU A 249 14.15 12.85 -35.99
CA GLU A 249 15.02 13.45 -34.99
C GLU A 249 14.28 14.40 -34.03
N LEU A 250 13.06 14.83 -34.38
CA LEU A 250 12.20 15.69 -33.56
C LEU A 250 11.35 14.91 -32.55
N ALA A 251 11.58 13.60 -32.37
CA ALA A 251 10.80 12.79 -31.44
C ALA A 251 10.87 13.28 -29.97
N TYR A 252 11.96 13.95 -29.58
CA TYR A 252 12.16 14.44 -28.22
C TYR A 252 11.29 15.67 -27.86
N ILE A 253 10.72 16.37 -28.85
CA ILE A 253 9.81 17.52 -28.62
C ILE A 253 8.32 17.15 -28.72
N ILE A 254 8.00 15.86 -28.87
CA ILE A 254 6.62 15.40 -29.00
C ILE A 254 5.85 15.61 -27.69
N PRO A 255 4.67 16.27 -27.73
CA PRO A 255 3.87 16.44 -26.53
C PRO A 255 3.32 15.10 -26.03
N PRO A 256 3.00 14.98 -24.73
CA PRO A 256 2.44 13.75 -24.19
C PRO A 256 1.16 13.34 -24.91
N ARG A 257 0.98 12.03 -25.11
CA ARG A 257 -0.19 11.49 -25.79
C ARG A 257 -1.47 11.89 -25.07
N GLN A 258 -2.46 12.33 -25.84
CA GLN A 258 -3.77 12.64 -25.29
C GLN A 258 -4.42 11.38 -24.69
N ARG A 259 -4.97 11.51 -23.48
CA ARG A 259 -5.72 10.44 -22.83
C ARG A 259 -7.02 10.22 -23.60
N LYS A 260 -7.26 8.98 -24.06
CA LYS A 260 -8.48 8.63 -24.81
C LYS A 260 -9.70 8.42 -23.89
N LYS A 261 -9.52 7.69 -22.78
CA LYS A 261 -10.61 7.35 -21.84
C LYS A 261 -10.96 8.50 -20.89
N ALA A 262 -9.96 9.22 -20.41
CA ALA A 262 -10.12 10.35 -19.49
C ALA A 262 -10.01 11.70 -20.21
N ARG A 263 -10.38 11.78 -21.50
CA ARG A 263 -10.20 13.00 -22.31
C ARG A 263 -10.93 14.22 -21.75
N TYR A 264 -12.11 13.96 -21.19
CA TYR A 264 -13.01 14.99 -20.66
C TYR A 264 -12.92 15.10 -19.13
N GLN A 265 -12.04 14.30 -18.52
CA GLN A 265 -11.70 14.38 -17.11
C GLN A 265 -10.39 15.18 -17.02
N ASN A 266 -10.30 16.11 -16.07
CA ASN A 266 -9.08 16.92 -15.88
C ASN A 266 -7.85 16.02 -15.58
#